data_AF-A0A7C3W9A7-F1
#
_entry.id   AF-A0A7C3W9A7-F1
#
_cell.length_a   1.000
_cell.length_b   1.000
_cell.length_c   1.000
_cell.angle_alpha   90.00
_cell.angle_beta   90.00
_cell.angle_gamma   90.00
#
_symmetry.space_group_name_H-M   'P 1'
#
loop_
_entity.id
_entity.type
_entity.pdbx_description
1 polymer ?
#
loop_
_entity_poly.entity_id
_entity_poly.type
_entity_poly.pdbx_seq_one_letter_code
_entity_poly.pdbx_strand_id
1 'polypeptide(L)'
;MADLELLGARVTEMFALSIRAFQDQDADAALEVCAADQDADDLNMKVLKDCMDAGDALCGAGGVDRAIRAVMVSRSLERVGDLATNIAEGTIFAVKGVSVKHHCQPI
;
A
#
# COMPACT_ATOMS: atom_id res chain seq x y z
N MET A 1 2.88 6.92 14.68
CA MET A 1 4.22 6.65 14.07
C MET A 1 4.49 5.15 13.90
N ALA A 2 4.13 4.29 14.86
CA ALA A 2 4.17 2.84 14.67
C ALA A 2 3.39 2.40 13.40
N ASP A 3 2.23 3.02 13.14
CA ASP A 3 1.42 2.73 11.95
C ASP A 3 2.14 3.07 10.63
N LEU A 4 3.02 4.08 10.61
CA LEU A 4 3.80 4.41 9.41
C LEU A 4 4.88 3.36 9.14
N GLU A 5 5.48 2.80 10.19
CA GLU A 5 6.44 1.69 10.06
C GLU A 5 5.74 0.42 9.58
N LEU A 6 4.54 0.13 10.08
CA LEU A 6 3.70 -0.99 9.62
C LEU A 6 3.29 -0.82 8.15
N LEU A 7 2.86 0.38 7.74
CA LEU A 7 2.56 0.68 6.34
C LEU A 7 3.79 0.43 5.45
N GLY A 8 4.97 0.91 5.87
CA GLY A 8 6.21 0.72 5.13
C GLY A 8 6.58 -0.76 4.96
N ALA A 9 6.44 -1.56 6.02
CA ALA A 9 6.65 -3.00 5.96
C ALA A 9 5.66 -3.68 5.01
N ARG A 10 4.37 -3.37 5.13
CA ARG A 10 3.30 -3.97 4.31
C ARG A 10 3.49 -3.67 2.82
N VAL A 11 3.78 -2.42 2.47
CA VAL A 11 4.04 -2.01 1.08
C VAL A 11 5.30 -2.65 0.52
N THR A 12 6.34 -2.84 1.33
CA THR A 12 7.57 -3.52 0.92
C THR A 12 7.30 -4.99 0.60
N GLU A 13 6.51 -5.67 1.42
CA GLU A 13 6.06 -7.05 1.19
C GLU A 13 5.22 -7.16 -0.08
N MET A 14 4.24 -6.26 -0.27
CA MET A 14 3.43 -6.19 -1.49
C MET A 14 4.29 -6.05 -2.73
N PHE A 15 5.26 -5.12 -2.70
CA PHE A 15 6.16 -4.91 -3.82
C PHE A 15 6.99 -6.17 -4.12
N ALA A 16 7.63 -6.75 -3.11
CA ALA A 16 8.43 -7.97 -3.29
C ALA A 16 7.60 -9.14 -3.85
N LEU A 17 6.38 -9.33 -3.33
CA LEU A 17 5.46 -10.37 -3.80
C LEU A 17 4.99 -10.11 -5.23
N SER A 18 4.69 -8.86 -5.59
CA SER A 18 4.27 -8.50 -6.96
C SER A 18 5.36 -8.82 -8.00
N ILE A 19 6.63 -8.55 -7.67
CA ILE A 19 7.76 -8.86 -8.53
C ILE A 19 7.95 -10.37 -8.66
N ARG A 20 7.83 -11.10 -7.55
CA ARG A 20 7.92 -12.57 -7.56
C ARG A 20 6.80 -13.19 -8.38
N ALA A 21 5.56 -12.79 -8.14
CA ALA A 21 4.38 -13.26 -8.88
C ALA A 21 4.56 -13.03 -10.39
N PHE A 22 5.06 -11.86 -10.79
CA PHE A 22 5.34 -11.57 -12.19
C PHE A 22 6.44 -12.46 -12.78
N GLN A 23 7.56 -12.65 -12.06
CA GLN A 23 8.69 -13.48 -12.52
C GLN A 23 8.30 -14.95 -12.66
N ASP A 24 7.57 -15.48 -11.68
CA ASP A 24 7.15 -16.88 -11.63
C ASP A 24 5.88 -17.15 -12.46
N GLN A 25 5.27 -16.10 -13.03
CA GLN A 25 3.97 -16.14 -13.69
C GLN A 25 2.87 -16.75 -12.80
N ASP A 26 2.92 -16.43 -11.51
CA ASP A 26 2.03 -16.96 -10.49
C ASP A 26 0.84 -16.00 -10.29
N ALA A 27 -0.31 -16.36 -10.86
CA ALA A 27 -1.53 -15.58 -10.75
C ALA A 27 -2.18 -15.64 -9.36
N ASP A 28 -1.87 -16.65 -8.56
CA ASP A 28 -2.45 -16.79 -7.22
C ASP A 28 -1.65 -15.93 -6.23
N ALA A 29 -0.32 -15.91 -6.34
CA ALA A 29 0.51 -14.94 -5.63
C ALA A 29 0.17 -13.48 -6.00
N ALA A 30 -0.19 -13.21 -7.26
CA ALA A 30 -0.68 -11.90 -7.67
C ALA A 30 -2.03 -11.53 -7.00
N LEU A 31 -2.94 -12.49 -6.82
CA LEU A 31 -4.19 -12.25 -6.09
C LEU A 31 -3.94 -11.93 -4.61
N GLU A 32 -2.89 -12.49 -4.00
CA GLU A 32 -2.49 -12.13 -2.63
C GLU A 32 -2.03 -10.67 -2.51
N VAL A 33 -1.29 -10.14 -3.51
CA VAL A 33 -0.90 -8.73 -3.55
C VAL A 33 -2.14 -7.83 -3.58
N CYS A 34 -3.12 -8.20 -4.40
CA CYS A 34 -4.38 -7.48 -4.47
C CYS A 34 -5.16 -7.50 -3.15
N ALA A 35 -5.20 -8.63 -2.46
CA ALA A 35 -5.85 -8.72 -1.16
C ALA A 35 -5.12 -7.87 -0.10
N ALA A 36 -3.80 -7.74 -0.23
CA ALA A 36 -2.95 -6.95 0.67
C ALA A 36 -3.13 -5.43 0.52
N ASP A 37 -3.62 -4.97 -0.62
CA ASP A 37 -3.86 -3.56 -0.95
C ASP A 37 -4.79 -2.88 0.06
N GLN A 38 -5.90 -3.56 0.40
CA GLN A 38 -6.86 -3.06 1.39
C GLN A 38 -6.24 -2.85 2.77
N ASP A 39 -5.33 -3.74 3.20
CA ASP A 39 -4.64 -3.58 4.48
C ASP A 39 -3.71 -2.36 4.46
N ALA A 40 -3.05 -2.11 3.33
CA ALA A 40 -2.17 -0.94 3.16
C ALA A 40 -2.99 0.37 3.16
N ASP A 41 -4.15 0.39 2.51
CA ASP A 41 -5.08 1.52 2.53
C ASP A 41 -5.57 1.84 3.95
N ASP A 42 -5.99 0.80 4.69
CA ASP A 42 -6.45 0.94 6.07
C ASP A 42 -5.34 1.49 6.98
N LEU A 43 -4.08 1.05 6.78
CA LEU A 43 -2.92 1.57 7.49
C LEU A 43 -2.62 3.03 7.12
N ASN A 44 -2.69 3.37 5.83
CA ASN A 44 -2.50 4.74 5.35
C ASN A 44 -3.54 5.69 5.98
N MET A 45 -4.81 5.28 6.04
CA MET A 45 -5.86 6.05 6.70
C MET A 45 -5.61 6.25 8.21
N LYS A 46 -5.09 5.23 8.90
CA LYS A 46 -4.68 5.34 10.31
C LYS A 46 -3.53 6.33 10.49
N VAL A 47 -2.50 6.28 9.62
CA VAL A 47 -1.38 7.23 9.65
C VAL A 47 -1.86 8.66 9.46
N LEU A 48 -2.77 8.91 8.51
CA LEU A 48 -3.35 10.23 8.28
C LEU A 48 -4.11 10.73 9.51
N LYS A 49 -4.92 9.86 10.12
CA LYS A 49 -5.66 10.18 11.35
C LYS A 49 -4.73 10.50 12.51
N ASP A 50 -3.70 9.68 12.74
CA ASP A 50 -2.65 9.91 13.74
C ASP A 50 -1.98 11.29 13.54
N CYS A 51 -1.72 11.67 12.28
CA CYS A 51 -1.09 12.96 11.96
C CYS A 51 -2.05 14.14 12.20
N MET A 52 -3.35 13.98 11.95
CA MET A 52 -4.37 14.99 12.23
C MET A 52 -4.59 15.15 13.73
N ASP A 53 -4.73 14.06 14.46
CA ASP A 53 -4.91 14.05 15.92
C ASP A 53 -3.68 14.64 16.63
N ALA A 54 -2.47 14.39 16.12
CA ALA A 54 -1.24 15.03 16.60
C ALA A 54 -1.16 16.53 16.25
N GLY A 55 -1.80 16.96 15.16
CA GLY A 55 -1.94 18.36 14.79
C GLY A 55 -2.88 19.12 15.73
N ASP A 56 -3.98 18.49 16.16
CA ASP A 56 -4.96 19.05 17.10
C ASP A 56 -4.46 18.99 18.57
N ALA A 57 -3.68 17.96 18.92
CA ALA A 57 -3.11 17.81 20.26
C ALA A 57 -1.83 18.64 20.44
N LEU A 58 -1.99 19.92 20.82
CA LEU A 58 -1.04 20.66 21.67
C LEU A 58 0.45 20.64 21.24
N CYS A 59 0.75 20.70 19.95
CA CYS A 59 2.16 20.72 19.53
C CYS A 59 2.73 22.14 19.54
N GLY A 60 3.72 22.36 20.41
CA GLY A 60 4.73 23.41 20.20
C GLY A 60 5.35 23.29 18.80
N ALA A 61 5.96 24.37 18.32
CA ALA A 61 6.28 24.70 16.91
C ALA A 61 6.91 23.63 15.99
N GLY A 62 7.29 22.44 16.46
CA GLY A 62 7.86 21.34 15.65
C GLY A 62 6.93 20.16 15.32
N GLY A 63 5.77 20.03 15.97
CA GLY A 63 4.89 18.86 15.76
C GLY A 63 4.20 18.84 14.40
N VAL A 64 3.77 20.01 13.91
CA VAL A 64 3.11 20.17 12.60
C VAL A 64 4.06 19.84 11.44
N ASP A 65 5.32 20.29 11.50
CA ASP A 65 6.32 19.97 10.46
C ASP A 65 6.56 18.45 10.36
N ARG A 66 6.68 17.77 11.50
CA ARG A 66 6.84 16.32 11.54
C ARG A 66 5.61 15.58 11.01
N ALA A 67 4.40 16.03 11.34
CA ALA A 67 3.17 15.46 10.82
C ALA A 67 3.08 15.62 9.29
N ILE A 68 3.39 16.80 8.75
CA ILE A 68 3.41 17.03 7.30
C ILE A 68 4.40 16.09 6.59
N ARG A 69 5.61 15.94 7.13
CA ARG A 69 6.61 15.01 6.57
C ARG A 69 6.10 13.57 6.60
N ALA A 70 5.48 13.14 7.69
CA ALA A 70 4.90 11.79 7.80
C ALA A 70 3.80 11.56 6.76
N VAL A 71 2.90 12.54 6.53
CA VAL A 71 1.88 12.48 5.47
C VAL A 71 2.51 12.33 4.08
N MET A 72 3.58 13.08 3.80
CA MET A 72 4.30 12.98 2.51
C MET A 72 4.93 11.60 2.29
N VAL A 73 5.49 11.01 3.35
CA VAL A 73 6.03 9.64 3.31
C VAL A 73 4.90 8.63 3.10
N SER A 74 3.81 8.72 3.86
CA SER A 74 2.65 7.84 3.76
C SER A 74 2.08 7.80 2.34
N ARG A 75 1.92 8.98 1.71
CA ARG A 75 1.47 9.10 0.33
C ARG A 75 2.43 8.47 -0.68
N SER A 76 3.73 8.57 -0.42
CA SER A 76 4.73 7.93 -1.28
C SER A 76 4.67 6.40 -1.17
N LEU A 77 4.37 5.88 0.03
CA LEU A 77 4.16 4.45 0.27
C LEU A 77 2.87 3.93 -0.37
N GLU A 78 1.75 4.63 -0.22
CA GLU A 78 0.48 4.34 -0.92
C GLU A 78 0.73 4.18 -2.43
N ARG A 79 1.42 5.14 -3.05
CA ARG A 79 1.73 5.06 -4.48
C ARG A 79 2.61 3.86 -4.86
N VAL A 80 3.47 3.36 -3.97
CA VAL A 80 4.23 2.12 -4.20
C VAL A 80 3.30 0.91 -4.10
N GLY A 81 2.36 0.90 -3.14
CA GLY A 81 1.31 -0.12 -3.02
C GLY A 81 0.47 -0.22 -4.30
N ASP A 82 -0.08 0.90 -4.77
CA ASP A 82 -0.85 0.98 -6.01
C ASP A 82 -0.09 0.40 -7.21
N LEU A 83 1.20 0.73 -7.33
CA LEU A 83 2.04 0.25 -8.44
C LEU A 83 2.31 -1.25 -8.32
N ALA A 84 2.47 -1.79 -7.11
CA ALA A 84 2.59 -3.22 -6.88
C ALA A 84 1.28 -3.95 -7.27
N THR A 85 0.13 -3.40 -6.92
CA THR A 85 -1.19 -3.91 -7.31
C THR A 85 -1.36 -3.90 -8.84
N ASN A 86 -0.95 -2.82 -9.52
CA ASN A 86 -0.95 -2.78 -10.99
C ASN A 86 -0.08 -3.87 -11.65
N ILE A 87 1.08 -4.19 -11.06
CA ILE A 87 1.93 -5.30 -11.54
C ILE A 87 1.23 -6.64 -11.35
N ALA A 88 0.58 -6.85 -10.21
CA ALA A 88 -0.18 -8.05 -9.92
C ALA A 88 -1.37 -8.24 -10.88
N GLU A 89 -2.17 -7.19 -11.09
CA GLU A 89 -3.27 -7.22 -12.08
C GLU A 89 -2.77 -7.55 -13.49
N GLY A 90 -1.63 -6.96 -13.90
CA GLY A 90 -0.99 -7.26 -15.18
C GLY A 90 -0.52 -8.71 -15.29
N THR A 91 -0.02 -9.28 -14.19
CA THR A 91 0.39 -10.69 -14.10
C THR A 91 -0.81 -11.61 -14.26
N ILE A 92 -1.92 -11.35 -13.55
CA ILE A 92 -3.17 -12.12 -13.68
C ILE A 92 -3.67 -12.09 -15.12
N PHE A 93 -3.67 -10.91 -15.75
CA PHE A 93 -4.07 -10.78 -17.15
C PHE A 93 -3.14 -11.58 -18.08
N ALA A 94 -1.83 -11.52 -17.88
CA ALA A 94 -0.87 -12.24 -18.71
C ALA A 94 -1.01 -13.77 -18.61
N VAL A 95 -1.39 -14.29 -17.44
CA VAL A 95 -1.49 -15.74 -17.17
C VAL A 95 -2.89 -16.29 -17.50
N LYS A 96 -3.95 -15.61 -17.01
CA LYS A 96 -5.34 -16.08 -17.11
C LYS A 96 -6.09 -15.48 -18.29
N GLY A 97 -5.60 -14.41 -18.91
CA GLY A 97 -6.26 -13.71 -20.02
C GLY A 97 -7.49 -12.90 -19.59
N VAL A 98 -7.74 -12.77 -18.29
CA VAL A 98 -8.89 -12.06 -17.71
C VAL A 98 -8.41 -10.76 -17.05
N SER A 99 -9.12 -9.66 -17.32
CA SER A 99 -8.84 -8.37 -16.70
C SER A 99 -9.55 -8.27 -15.36
N VAL A 100 -8.77 -8.13 -14.29
CA VAL A 100 -9.25 -7.91 -12.91
C VAL A 100 -9.01 -6.48 -12.42
N LYS A 101 -8.70 -5.55 -13.34
CA LYS A 101 -8.42 -4.14 -13.02
C LYS A 101 -9.46 -3.52 -12.11
N HIS A 102 -9.01 -2.91 -11.01
CA HIS A 102 -9.84 -2.23 -10.01
C HIS A 102 -10.89 -3.12 -9.32
N HIS A 103 -10.90 -4.43 -9.63
CA HIS A 103 -11.84 -5.42 -9.16
C HIS A 103 -11.09 -6.73 -8.94
N CYS A 104 -10.07 -6.67 -8.08
CA CYS A 104 -9.19 -7.80 -7.84
C CYS A 104 -9.85 -8.84 -6.93
N GLN A 105 -10.91 -9.46 -7.45
CA GLN A 105 -11.66 -10.55 -6.86
C GLN A 105 -11.18 -11.88 -7.45
N PRO A 106 -11.22 -12.98 -6.67
CA PRO A 106 -10.96 -14.31 -7.20
C PRO A 106 -11.97 -14.63 -8.30
N ILE A 107 -11.45 -15.11 -9.43
CA ILE A 107 -12.19 -15.48 -10.64
C ILE A 107 -12.65 -16.93 -10.54
#